data_AF-A0A239HL92-F1
#
_entry.id   AF-A0A239HL92-F1
#
_cell.length_a   1.000
_cell.length_b   1.000
_cell.length_c   1.000
_cell.angle_alpha   90.00
_cell.angle_beta   90.00
_cell.angle_gamma   90.00
#
_symmetry.space_group_name_H-M   'P 1'
#
loop_
_entity.id
_entity.type
_entity.pdbx_description
1 polymer ?
#
loop_
_entity_poly.entity_id
_entity_poly.type
_entity_poly.pdbx_seq_one_letter_code
_entity_poly.pdbx_strand_id
1 'polypeptide(L)'
;MTSRLARATVIGGVALVLAAAVPASAQAAAVVVRERGADECWSEPGNLPFLPDSVQQVPIENVTVVITPKGGVNATCFGQLPEGIALPEHTFAAWVPCHSDEVTVTQGHIVVTTSGRITMTCHFPPP
;
A
#
# COMPACT_ATOMS: atom_id res chain seq x y z
N MET A 1 -14.20 -26.02 -80.29
CA MET A 1 -13.64 -26.55 -79.02
C MET A 1 -12.81 -25.44 -78.41
N THR A 2 -13.31 -24.84 -77.34
CA THR A 2 -12.89 -23.55 -76.78
C THR A 2 -11.83 -23.71 -75.68
N SER A 3 -10.91 -22.74 -75.66
CA SER A 3 -9.69 -22.60 -74.88
C SER A 3 -9.88 -22.71 -73.37
N ARG A 4 -9.00 -23.44 -72.68
CA ARG A 4 -8.93 -23.48 -71.21
C ARG A 4 -8.11 -22.31 -70.67
N LEU A 5 -8.73 -21.54 -69.78
CA LEU A 5 -8.17 -20.44 -69.00
C LEU A 5 -7.30 -20.93 -67.83
N ALA A 6 -6.18 -20.21 -67.64
CA ALA A 6 -5.65 -19.63 -66.39
C ALA A 6 -5.36 -20.51 -65.15
N ARG A 7 -4.16 -20.38 -64.58
CA ARG A 7 -3.86 -19.49 -63.43
C ARG A 7 -2.38 -19.60 -63.02
N ALA A 8 -1.66 -18.48 -63.10
CA ALA A 8 -0.31 -18.32 -62.58
C ALA A 8 -0.37 -17.92 -61.10
N THR A 9 0.28 -18.69 -60.23
CA THR A 9 0.42 -18.40 -58.80
C THR A 9 1.75 -17.68 -58.54
N VAL A 10 1.66 -16.38 -58.28
CA VAL A 10 2.75 -15.56 -57.74
C VAL A 10 2.78 -15.77 -56.22
N ILE A 11 3.81 -16.44 -55.70
CA ILE A 11 4.07 -16.53 -54.26
C ILE A 11 5.10 -15.45 -53.94
N GLY A 12 4.59 -14.30 -53.48
CA GLY A 12 5.40 -13.18 -53.00
C GLY A 12 6.03 -13.52 -51.65
N GLY A 13 7.35 -13.38 -51.56
CA GLY A 13 8.11 -13.53 -50.33
C GLY A 13 7.78 -12.42 -49.33
N VAL A 14 7.50 -12.80 -48.09
CA VAL A 14 7.41 -11.89 -46.95
C VAL A 14 8.71 -12.00 -46.17
N ALA A 15 9.39 -10.87 -46.07
CA ALA A 15 10.67 -10.68 -45.41
C ALA A 15 10.64 -11.11 -43.94
N LEU A 16 11.66 -11.86 -43.52
CA LEU A 16 11.98 -12.08 -42.11
C LEU A 16 12.35 -10.73 -41.48
N VAL A 17 11.47 -10.18 -40.66
CA VAL A 17 11.83 -9.14 -39.70
C VAL A 17 12.38 -9.85 -38.47
N LEU A 18 13.72 -9.89 -38.33
CA LEU A 18 14.36 -10.20 -37.06
C LEU A 18 14.03 -9.07 -36.08
N ALA A 19 12.97 -9.27 -35.30
CA ALA A 19 12.65 -8.43 -34.17
C ALA A 19 13.76 -8.60 -33.12
N ALA A 20 14.58 -7.55 -32.96
CA ALA A 20 15.55 -7.45 -31.89
C ALA A 20 14.85 -7.61 -30.54
N ALA A 21 15.21 -8.67 -29.81
CA ALA A 21 14.82 -8.86 -28.43
C ALA A 21 15.49 -7.79 -27.57
N VAL A 22 14.81 -6.66 -27.38
CA VAL A 22 15.21 -5.66 -26.37
C VAL A 22 15.02 -6.32 -25.01
N PRO A 23 16.05 -6.39 -24.14
CA PRO A 23 15.85 -6.88 -22.79
C PRO A 23 14.97 -5.88 -22.04
N ALA A 24 13.70 -6.22 -21.86
CA ALA A 24 12.83 -5.50 -20.96
C ALA A 24 13.39 -5.69 -19.55
N SER A 25 14.09 -4.69 -19.03
CA SER A 25 14.40 -4.61 -17.60
C SER A 25 13.07 -4.57 -16.86
N ALA A 26 12.62 -5.73 -16.36
CA ALA A 26 11.47 -5.84 -15.48
C ALA A 26 11.78 -5.08 -14.19
N GLN A 27 11.46 -3.78 -14.19
CA GLN A 27 11.45 -2.98 -12.97
C GLN A 27 10.29 -3.51 -12.16
N ALA A 28 10.60 -4.30 -11.14
CA ALA A 28 9.58 -4.81 -10.24
C ALA A 28 8.91 -3.60 -9.56
N ALA A 29 7.65 -3.34 -9.91
CA ALA A 29 6.91 -2.19 -9.43
C ALA A 29 6.45 -2.46 -7.99
N ALA A 30 6.56 -1.46 -7.12
CA ALA A 30 5.89 -1.52 -5.82
C ALA A 30 4.38 -1.42 -6.03
N VAL A 31 3.61 -2.25 -5.34
CA VAL A 31 2.15 -2.19 -5.36
C VAL A 31 1.72 -1.23 -4.27
N VAL A 32 1.01 -0.16 -4.67
CA VAL A 32 0.41 0.79 -3.72
C VAL A 32 -1.07 0.51 -3.67
N VAL A 33 -1.53 -0.04 -2.55
CA VAL A 33 -2.94 -0.22 -2.25
C VAL A 33 -3.38 0.96 -1.38
N ARG A 34 -4.39 1.69 -1.84
CA ARG A 34 -5.03 2.76 -1.08
C ARG A 34 -6.45 2.34 -0.81
N GLU A 35 -6.67 1.80 0.37
CA GLU A 35 -7.98 1.34 0.78
C GLU A 35 -8.56 2.32 1.81
N ARG A 36 -9.80 2.74 1.55
CA ARG A 36 -10.62 3.44 2.54
C ARG A 36 -11.59 2.41 3.12
N GLY A 37 -11.41 2.06 4.38
CA GLY A 37 -12.33 1.22 5.14
C GLY A 37 -12.28 -0.30 4.89
N ALA A 38 -11.21 -0.84 4.30
CA ALA A 38 -11.03 -2.30 4.16
C ALA A 38 -9.98 -2.88 5.13
N ASP A 39 -9.05 -2.06 5.63
CA ASP A 39 -8.17 -2.38 6.75
C ASP A 39 -8.48 -1.46 7.93
N GLU A 40 -8.91 -2.04 9.05
CA GLU A 40 -9.10 -1.29 10.29
C GLU A 40 -7.72 -1.09 10.93
N CYS A 41 -7.15 0.10 10.85
CA CYS A 41 -6.06 0.46 11.75
C CYS A 41 -6.69 0.96 13.07
N TRP A 42 -6.22 0.45 14.19
CA TRP A 42 -6.59 0.98 15.51
C TRP A 42 -5.35 1.20 16.38
N SER A 43 -5.47 2.13 17.32
CA SER A 43 -4.49 2.30 18.39
C SER A 43 -5.14 1.95 19.73
N GLU A 44 -4.43 1.17 20.53
CA GLU A 44 -4.80 0.91 21.92
C GLU A 44 -4.53 2.14 22.80
N PRO A 45 -5.20 2.25 23.96
CA PRO A 45 -5.07 3.42 24.84
C PRO A 45 -3.66 3.54 25.43
N GLY A 46 -2.99 2.41 25.69
CA GLY A 46 -1.61 2.39 26.21
C GLY A 46 -0.59 3.06 25.29
N ASN A 47 -0.88 3.13 23.99
CA ASN A 47 -0.03 3.79 22.99
C ASN A 47 -0.22 5.32 22.96
N LEU A 48 -1.34 5.81 23.51
CA LEU A 48 -1.73 7.22 23.54
C LEU A 48 -2.13 7.60 24.99
N PRO A 49 -1.15 7.76 25.90
CA PRO A 49 -1.39 7.86 27.34
C PRO A 49 -2.13 9.11 27.81
N PHE A 50 -2.35 10.07 26.91
CA PHE A 50 -3.14 11.28 27.16
C PHE A 50 -4.64 11.08 26.89
N LEU A 51 -5.04 9.94 26.32
CA LEU A 51 -6.45 9.61 26.14
C LEU A 51 -7.08 9.28 27.50
N PRO A 52 -8.34 9.67 27.72
CA PRO A 52 -9.08 9.23 28.90
C PRO A 52 -9.35 7.72 28.83
N ASP A 53 -9.39 7.06 29.99
CA ASP A 53 -9.64 5.61 30.11
C ASP A 53 -10.97 5.15 29.47
N SER A 54 -11.90 6.07 29.23
CA SER A 54 -13.17 5.82 28.54
C SER A 54 -13.01 5.54 27.04
N VAL A 55 -11.90 5.96 26.43
CA VAL A 55 -11.57 5.67 25.03
C VAL A 55 -10.79 4.39 24.96
N GLN A 56 -11.47 3.30 24.60
CA GLN A 56 -10.83 1.98 24.50
C GLN A 56 -10.06 1.79 23.19
N GLN A 57 -10.46 2.46 22.12
CA GLN A 57 -9.81 2.38 20.81
C GLN A 57 -10.00 3.69 20.05
N VAL A 58 -8.99 4.08 19.29
CA VAL A 58 -9.11 5.18 18.32
C VAL A 58 -9.12 4.59 16.91
N PRO A 59 -10.25 4.64 16.19
CA PRO A 59 -10.32 4.15 14.83
C PRO A 59 -9.51 5.05 13.89
N ILE A 60 -8.79 4.42 12.96
CA ILE A 60 -7.97 5.11 11.96
C ILE A 60 -8.46 4.66 10.57
N GLU A 61 -9.20 5.52 9.90
CA GLU A 61 -10.09 5.16 8.77
C GLU A 61 -9.39 5.08 7.40
N ASN A 62 -8.25 5.77 7.23
CA ASN A 62 -7.59 5.86 5.93
C ASN A 62 -6.26 5.13 5.98
N VAL A 63 -6.09 4.10 5.14
CA VAL A 63 -4.87 3.30 5.12
C VAL A 63 -4.22 3.37 3.74
N THR A 64 -2.91 3.56 3.73
CA THR A 64 -2.07 3.42 2.55
C THR A 64 -1.10 2.28 2.82
N VAL A 65 -1.23 1.20 2.05
CA VAL A 65 -0.34 0.04 2.12
C VAL A 65 0.55 0.03 0.88
N VAL A 66 1.86 -0.03 1.10
CA VAL A 66 2.86 -0.17 0.03
C VAL A 66 3.57 -1.49 0.19
N ILE A 67 3.34 -2.39 -0.76
CA ILE A 67 4.02 -3.69 -0.82
C ILE A 67 5.22 -3.54 -1.75
N THR A 68 6.40 -3.69 -1.17
CA THR A 68 7.66 -3.67 -1.91
C THR A 68 7.80 -4.91 -2.78
N PRO A 69 8.58 -4.86 -3.87
CA PRO A 69 8.81 -6.03 -4.72
C PRO A 69 9.40 -7.25 -4.02
N LYS A 70 10.05 -7.05 -2.88
CA LYS A 70 10.64 -8.12 -2.08
C LYS A 70 9.66 -8.72 -1.07
N GLY A 71 8.42 -8.23 -0.99
CA GLY A 71 7.40 -8.72 -0.06
C GLY A 71 7.32 -7.96 1.27
N GLY A 72 8.14 -6.93 1.49
CA GLY A 72 7.99 -6.06 2.66
C GLY A 72 6.79 -5.12 2.52
N VAL A 73 6.13 -4.79 3.63
CA VAL A 73 4.89 -4.02 3.68
C VAL A 73 5.07 -2.73 4.50
N ASN A 74 4.76 -1.59 3.91
CA ASN A 74 4.67 -0.31 4.62
C ASN A 74 3.20 0.08 4.74
N ALA A 75 2.68 0.12 5.95
CA ALA A 75 1.34 0.63 6.21
C ALA A 75 1.44 2.04 6.80
N THR A 76 0.68 2.99 6.24
CA THR A 76 0.47 4.32 6.81
C THR A 76 -1.01 4.54 7.04
N CYS A 77 -1.39 4.65 8.31
CA CYS A 77 -2.77 4.87 8.72
C CYS A 77 -2.96 6.34 9.12
N PHE A 78 -4.06 6.94 8.69
CA PHE A 78 -4.44 8.32 8.99
C PHE A 78 -5.81 8.38 9.63
N GLY A 79 -5.90 9.13 10.72
CA GLY A 79 -7.10 9.24 11.52
C GLY A 79 -7.21 10.60 12.18
N GLN A 80 -8.26 10.75 12.98
CA GLN A 80 -8.56 11.95 13.73
C GLN A 80 -8.96 11.52 15.14
N LEU A 81 -8.52 12.27 16.16
CA LEU A 81 -9.03 12.07 17.51
C LEU A 81 -10.56 12.24 17.51
N PRO A 82 -11.30 11.36 18.22
CA PRO A 82 -12.75 11.49 18.33
C PRO A 82 -13.17 12.84 18.90
N GLU A 83 -14.37 13.30 18.53
CA GLU A 83 -14.95 14.50 19.11
C GLU A 83 -15.09 14.37 20.63
N GLY A 84 -14.83 15.46 21.36
CA GLY A 84 -14.89 15.49 22.82
C GLY A 84 -13.60 15.04 23.53
N ILE A 85 -12.58 14.59 22.79
CA ILE A 85 -11.25 14.33 23.35
C ILE A 85 -10.44 15.62 23.38
N ALA A 86 -9.80 15.88 24.52
CA ALA A 86 -8.88 17.01 24.65
C ALA A 86 -7.71 16.84 23.66
N LEU A 87 -7.49 17.87 22.84
CA LEU A 87 -6.35 17.90 21.95
C LEU A 87 -5.06 18.04 22.76
N PRO A 88 -3.97 17.37 22.35
CA PRO A 88 -2.72 17.49 23.07
C PRO A 88 -2.16 18.92 22.92
N GLU A 89 -1.58 19.46 23.99
CA GLU A 89 -0.98 20.81 23.99
C GLU A 89 0.21 20.92 23.02
N HIS A 90 0.88 19.80 22.76
CA HIS A 90 2.01 19.66 21.84
C HIS A 90 1.82 18.46 20.93
N THR A 91 2.58 18.41 19.82
CA THR A 91 2.58 17.21 18.97
C THR A 91 3.18 16.05 19.76
N PHE A 92 2.37 15.01 19.96
CA PHE A 92 2.80 13.76 20.57
C PHE A 92 3.41 12.85 19.50
N ALA A 93 4.53 12.21 19.81
CA ALA A 93 5.14 11.21 18.97
C ALA A 93 5.67 10.06 19.83
N ALA A 94 5.44 8.83 19.40
CA ALA A 94 5.89 7.64 20.12
C ALA A 94 6.17 6.48 19.17
N TRP A 95 6.99 5.55 19.65
CA TRP A 95 7.15 4.25 19.03
C TRP A 95 6.18 3.25 19.65
N VAL A 96 5.44 2.54 18.82
CA VAL A 96 4.36 1.63 19.22
C VAL A 96 4.53 0.27 18.55
N PRO A 97 4.08 -0.82 19.15
CA PRO A 97 4.04 -2.10 18.46
C PRO A 97 2.99 -2.05 17.34
N CYS A 98 3.35 -2.53 16.16
CA CYS A 98 2.42 -2.80 15.08
C CYS A 98 2.24 -4.31 14.92
N HIS A 99 1.00 -4.74 14.88
CA HIS A 99 0.61 -6.14 14.72
C HIS A 99 0.04 -6.34 13.32
N SER A 100 0.39 -7.46 12.67
CA SER A 100 -0.32 -7.98 11.51
C SER A 100 -1.07 -9.26 11.88
N ASP A 101 -2.05 -9.64 11.07
CA ASP A 101 -2.84 -10.88 11.25
C ASP A 101 -1.95 -12.14 11.31
N GLU A 102 -0.75 -12.09 10.72
CA GLU A 102 0.23 -13.17 10.71
C GLU A 102 1.15 -13.19 11.96
N VAL A 103 0.74 -12.54 13.06
CA VAL A 103 1.44 -12.56 14.37
C VAL A 103 2.83 -11.89 14.34
N THR A 104 3.16 -11.18 13.27
CA THR A 104 4.42 -10.43 13.21
C THR A 104 4.27 -9.12 13.97
N VAL A 105 5.13 -8.92 14.97
CA VAL A 105 5.21 -7.66 15.72
C VAL A 105 6.41 -6.89 15.21
N THR A 106 6.17 -5.70 14.67
CA THR A 106 7.21 -4.74 14.28
C THR A 106 7.06 -3.46 15.09
N GLN A 107 8.07 -2.61 15.03
CA GLN A 107 7.98 -1.26 15.60
C GLN A 107 7.37 -0.31 14.58
N GLY A 108 6.36 0.44 14.99
CA GLY A 108 5.79 1.55 14.25
C GLY A 108 5.98 2.88 14.97
N HIS A 109 5.65 3.94 14.26
CA HIS A 109 5.73 5.31 14.77
C HIS A 109 4.36 5.97 14.67
N ILE A 110 3.85 6.48 15.79
CA ILE A 110 2.59 7.22 15.86
C ILE A 110 2.87 8.69 16.15
N VAL A 111 2.15 9.57 15.48
CA VAL A 111 2.18 11.02 15.67
C VAL A 111 0.75 11.52 15.82
N VAL A 112 0.51 12.29 16.88
CA VAL A 112 -0.75 13.00 17.11
C VAL A 112 -0.46 14.49 17.20
N THR A 113 -0.96 15.24 16.23
CA THR A 113 -0.75 16.68 16.15
C THR A 113 -1.68 17.43 17.10
N THR A 114 -1.40 18.72 17.33
CA THR A 114 -2.25 19.61 18.15
C THR A 114 -3.64 19.87 17.55
N SER A 115 -3.87 19.54 16.28
CA SER A 115 -5.20 19.55 15.67
C SER A 115 -5.96 18.23 15.83
N GLY A 116 -5.36 17.25 16.52
CA GLY A 116 -5.92 15.92 16.73
C GLY A 116 -5.76 14.98 15.54
N ARG A 117 -5.04 15.38 14.48
CA ARG A 117 -4.73 14.47 13.39
C ARG A 117 -3.75 13.40 13.87
N ILE A 118 -4.05 12.15 13.54
CA ILE A 118 -3.27 10.97 13.87
C ILE A 118 -2.62 10.45 12.59
N THR A 119 -1.34 10.10 12.68
CA THR A 119 -0.62 9.37 11.64
C THR A 119 0.17 8.26 12.29
N MET A 120 -0.06 7.03 11.85
CA MET A 120 0.68 5.85 12.31
C MET A 120 1.37 5.21 11.11
N THR A 121 2.64 4.85 11.27
CA THR A 121 3.41 4.19 10.22
C THR A 121 4.01 2.90 10.75
N CYS A 122 3.76 1.80 10.06
CA CYS A 122 4.29 0.47 10.37
C CYS A 122 5.15 -0.04 9.21
N HIS A 123 6.29 -0.66 9.52
CA HIS A 123 7.18 -1.27 8.55
C HIS A 123 7.36 -2.76 8.85
N PHE A 124 6.78 -3.61 8.00
CA PHE A 124 6.96 -5.05 8.07
C PHE A 124 8.02 -5.45 7.03
N PRO A 125 9.18 -5.96 7.47
CA PRO A 125 10.20 -6.41 6.53
C PRO A 125 9.70 -7.63 5.74
N PRO A 126 10.32 -7.93 4.58
CA PRO A 126 10.11 -9.20 3.91
C PRO A 126 10.36 -10.41 4.82
N PRO A 127 9.66 -11.55 4.59
CA PRO A 127 9.94 -12.81 5.27
C PRO A 127 11.31 -13.41 4.91
#